data_AF-A0AAN6N5G1-F1
#
_entry.id   AF-A0AAN6N5G1-F1
#
_cell.length_a   1.000
_cell.length_b   1.000
_cell.length_c   1.000
_cell.angle_alpha   90.00
_cell.angle_beta   90.00
_cell.angle_gamma   90.00
#
_symmetry.space_group_name_H-M   'P 1'
#
loop_
_entity.id
_entity.type
_entity.pdbx_description
1 polymer ?
#
loop_
_entity_poly.entity_id
_entity_poly.type
_entity_poly.pdbx_seq_one_letter_code
_entity_poly.pdbx_strand_id
1 'polypeptide(L)'
;MESEYYKSQLDRLADFRSGKLEYDDDDYRSGPSSFPRHAILHRLRGILEMEHRFWLNHLRVSYEYQPPTDRILDPSWDMLFARQGSWDFYNKTAPFYIFSPADDLEVPEVPEVHFGLVCDVLQNWLYRKWFRPYRSELEGDPFIAKFIGPDGMLPRCTSAGSLVDLILGLHAHVCDQAEASRRAASTDRLQPSFRAVAIIVIQQDYADCDSADLGPKPVYIVRTGVETGLSAPITFDSIAGDAVTDYVVGVKDGKTWTAVRTSLDTAFAFLTDLQQREEAAFGVHPIRERTPEGMFHYPHLEKYAHSMGWEGDLKLETTSSGWVDMDLYPEWCGDGACFDLAMRNNADSKKRQWATRRTRLLFQLLPFDDKCQSCKRYCHVPSECLHAIEGRVKLPNSLQYPWLTGPQSRDRQCMYYAS
;
A
#
# COMPACT_ATOMS: atom_id res chain seq x y z
N MET A 1 10.60 -10.27 16.96
CA MET A 1 10.89 -10.72 15.58
C MET A 1 10.61 -9.62 14.56
N GLU A 2 9.43 -9.01 14.51
CA GLU A 2 9.17 -7.90 13.58
C GLU A 2 10.08 -6.68 13.85
N SER A 3 10.29 -6.28 15.11
CA SER A 3 11.14 -5.10 15.40
C SER A 3 12.63 -5.28 15.04
N GLU A 4 13.19 -6.49 15.05
CA GLU A 4 14.58 -6.72 14.64
C GLU A 4 14.75 -6.72 13.12
N TYR A 5 13.76 -7.24 12.38
CA TYR A 5 13.73 -7.14 10.93
C TYR A 5 13.59 -5.68 10.49
N TYR A 6 12.66 -4.93 11.10
CA TYR A 6 12.47 -3.51 10.78
C TYR A 6 13.67 -2.65 11.19
N LYS A 7 14.29 -2.93 12.35
CA LYS A 7 15.52 -2.27 12.76
C LYS A 7 16.67 -2.59 11.80
N SER A 8 16.77 -3.83 11.31
CA SER A 8 17.74 -4.19 10.27
C SER A 8 17.50 -3.46 8.94
N GLN A 9 16.24 -3.26 8.51
CA GLN A 9 15.96 -2.49 7.29
C GLN A 9 16.24 -0.98 7.48
N LEU A 10 15.91 -0.43 8.65
CA LEU A 10 16.19 0.96 9.00
C LEU A 10 17.68 1.22 9.16
N ASP A 11 18.41 0.31 9.79
CA ASP A 11 19.87 0.36 9.92
C ASP A 11 20.48 0.23 8.51
N ARG A 12 19.98 -0.67 7.67
CA ARG A 12 20.42 -0.77 6.26
C ARG A 12 20.15 0.51 5.47
N LEU A 13 19.04 1.20 5.70
CA LEU A 13 18.78 2.48 5.02
C LEU A 13 19.54 3.66 5.62
N ALA A 14 19.73 3.69 6.94
CA ALA A 14 20.55 4.69 7.60
C ALA A 14 22.01 4.54 7.16
N ASP A 15 22.46 3.30 7.02
CA ASP A 15 23.75 2.95 6.46
C ASP A 15 23.80 3.29 4.97
N PHE A 16 22.76 3.01 4.17
CA PHE A 16 22.68 3.39 2.76
C PHE A 16 22.73 4.91 2.56
N ARG A 17 21.97 5.68 3.35
CA ARG A 17 21.93 7.16 3.31
C ARG A 17 23.19 7.81 3.85
N SER A 18 23.81 7.22 4.87
CA SER A 18 25.10 7.70 5.41
C SER A 18 26.29 7.22 4.59
N GLY A 19 26.07 6.39 3.57
CA GLY A 19 27.12 5.73 2.81
C GLY A 19 27.98 4.76 3.61
N LYS A 20 27.49 4.31 4.78
CA LYS A 20 28.10 3.28 5.63
C LYS A 20 27.70 1.87 5.22
N LEU A 21 26.59 1.72 4.47
CA LEU A 21 26.33 0.50 3.75
C LEU A 21 27.27 0.56 2.56
N GLU A 22 28.52 0.19 2.80
CA GLU A 22 29.32 -0.43 1.76
C GLU A 22 28.49 -1.65 1.36
N TYR A 23 27.69 -1.51 0.29
CA TYR A 23 27.55 -2.65 -0.61
C TYR A 23 28.96 -3.20 -0.75
N ASP A 24 29.16 -4.50 -0.53
CA ASP A 24 30.49 -5.12 -0.66
C ASP A 24 31.12 -4.57 -1.95
N ASP A 25 31.98 -3.56 -1.75
CA ASP A 25 32.37 -2.62 -2.81
C ASP A 25 33.35 -3.37 -3.73
N ASP A 26 33.79 -4.55 -3.30
CA ASP A 26 34.61 -5.52 -4.00
C ASP A 26 33.91 -6.12 -5.24
N ASP A 27 32.57 -6.19 -5.28
CA ASP A 27 31.84 -6.57 -6.50
C ASP A 27 31.72 -5.40 -7.51
N TYR A 28 31.94 -4.16 -7.07
CA TYR A 28 31.91 -2.96 -7.92
C TYR A 28 33.30 -2.45 -8.33
N ARG A 29 34.34 -2.69 -7.51
CA ARG A 29 35.74 -2.32 -7.79
C ARG A 29 36.44 -3.23 -8.80
N SER A 30 35.86 -4.38 -9.11
CA SER A 30 36.37 -5.31 -10.11
C SER A 30 35.81 -5.05 -11.53
N GLY A 31 34.92 -4.06 -11.68
CA GLY A 31 34.39 -3.60 -12.96
C GLY A 31 35.35 -2.68 -13.74
N PRO A 32 35.03 -2.38 -15.02
CA PRO A 32 35.80 -1.40 -15.81
C PRO A 32 35.88 -0.05 -15.08
N SER A 33 36.99 0.67 -15.26
CA SER A 33 37.30 1.94 -14.57
C SER A 33 36.27 3.06 -14.76
N SER A 34 35.32 2.90 -15.68
CA SER A 34 34.18 3.78 -15.91
C SER A 34 33.08 3.00 -16.65
N PHE A 35 31.83 3.15 -16.22
CA PHE A 35 30.68 2.59 -16.92
C PHE A 35 30.25 3.51 -18.07
N PRO A 36 29.73 2.98 -19.19
CA PRO A 36 29.17 3.81 -20.23
C PRO A 36 27.95 4.59 -19.69
N ARG A 37 27.74 5.82 -20.19
CA ARG A 37 26.69 6.74 -19.71
C ARG A 37 25.31 6.10 -19.60
N HIS A 38 24.89 5.31 -20.59
CA HIS A 38 23.58 4.64 -20.59
C HIS A 38 23.44 3.64 -19.43
N ALA A 39 24.53 2.96 -19.04
CA ALA A 39 24.53 2.02 -17.92
C ALA A 39 24.48 2.75 -16.57
N ILE A 40 25.17 3.88 -16.45
CA ILE A 40 25.09 4.74 -15.26
C ILE A 40 23.65 5.24 -15.08
N LEU A 41 23.04 5.80 -16.13
CA LEU A 41 21.67 6.31 -16.08
C LEU A 41 20.64 5.22 -15.77
N HIS A 42 20.80 4.02 -16.35
CA HIS A 42 19.98 2.84 -16.03
C HIS A 42 20.09 2.47 -14.54
N ARG A 43 21.31 2.45 -13.99
CA ARG A 43 21.54 2.17 -12.57
C ARG A 43 20.91 3.24 -11.66
N LEU A 44 21.12 4.52 -11.96
CA LEU A 44 20.53 5.62 -11.19
C LEU A 44 19.00 5.56 -11.21
N ARG A 45 18.41 5.22 -12.36
CA ARG A 45 16.97 4.99 -12.47
C ARG A 45 16.51 3.83 -11.59
N GLY A 46 17.23 2.71 -11.60
CA GLY A 46 16.95 1.55 -10.75
C GLY A 46 16.95 1.90 -9.25
N ILE A 47 17.92 2.71 -8.80
CA ILE A 47 17.99 3.19 -7.42
C ILE A 47 16.80 4.09 -7.10
N LEU A 48 16.45 5.04 -7.97
CA LEU A 48 15.30 5.93 -7.77
C LEU A 48 13.99 5.14 -7.66
N GLU A 49 13.79 4.13 -8.53
CA GLU A 49 12.63 3.23 -8.48
C GLU A 49 12.58 2.41 -7.19
N MET A 50 13.73 1.88 -6.74
CA MET A 50 13.84 1.17 -5.46
C MET A 50 13.45 2.09 -4.30
N GLU A 51 14.01 3.30 -4.25
CA GLU A 51 13.73 4.26 -3.18
C GLU A 51 12.27 4.66 -3.17
N HIS A 52 11.68 5.00 -4.32
CA HIS A 52 10.27 5.31 -4.44
C HIS A 52 9.43 4.17 -3.88
N ARG A 53 9.68 2.94 -4.32
CA ARG A 53 8.96 1.76 -3.85
C ARG A 53 9.15 1.51 -2.35
N PHE A 54 10.37 1.68 -1.84
CA PHE A 54 10.69 1.59 -0.43
C PHE A 54 9.88 2.62 0.37
N TRP A 55 9.89 3.89 -0.02
CA TRP A 55 9.18 4.95 0.69
C TRP A 55 7.68 4.72 0.68
N LEU A 56 7.13 4.28 -0.46
CA LEU A 56 5.73 3.91 -0.55
C LEU A 56 5.35 2.76 0.38
N ASN A 57 6.21 1.76 0.60
CA ASN A 57 5.89 0.64 1.48
C ASN A 57 6.18 0.98 2.95
N HIS A 58 7.38 1.48 3.24
CA HIS A 58 7.89 1.69 4.59
C HIS A 58 7.17 2.84 5.31
N LEU A 59 7.11 4.04 4.73
CA LEU A 59 6.45 5.18 5.39
C LEU A 59 4.93 5.06 5.39
N ARG A 60 4.34 4.28 4.48
CA ARG A 60 2.88 4.31 4.27
C ARG A 60 2.13 3.08 4.74
N VAL A 61 2.83 1.96 4.94
CA VAL A 61 2.28 0.75 5.56
C VAL A 61 2.87 0.50 6.95
N SER A 62 4.11 0.93 7.25
CA SER A 62 4.71 0.72 8.58
C SER A 62 4.57 1.94 9.52
N TYR A 63 4.34 3.14 8.98
CA TYR A 63 4.06 4.37 9.74
C TYR A 63 2.70 4.91 9.34
N GLU A 64 1.68 4.09 9.53
CA GLU A 64 0.31 4.41 9.18
C GLU A 64 -0.14 5.66 9.93
N TYR A 65 -0.84 6.56 9.22
CA TYR A 65 -1.57 7.62 9.91
C TYR A 65 -2.80 6.98 10.53
N GLN A 66 -2.73 6.73 11.83
CA GLN A 66 -3.80 6.15 12.62
C GLN A 66 -4.39 7.21 13.56
N PRO A 67 -5.32 8.05 13.06
CA PRO A 67 -5.97 9.04 13.89
C PRO A 67 -6.91 8.34 14.88
N PRO A 68 -6.86 8.65 16.18
CA PRO A 68 -7.74 8.03 17.16
C PRO A 68 -9.16 8.48 16.92
N THR A 69 -10.06 7.52 17.04
CA THR A 69 -11.43 7.66 16.59
C THR A 69 -12.35 8.32 17.61
N ASP A 70 -11.96 8.27 18.88
CA ASP A 70 -12.58 8.97 20.01
C ASP A 70 -12.03 10.40 20.22
N ARG A 71 -10.89 10.71 19.58
CA ARG A 71 -10.14 11.97 19.73
C ARG A 71 -9.71 12.57 18.41
N ILE A 72 -10.55 12.43 17.38
CA ILE A 72 -10.33 13.03 16.05
C ILE A 72 -10.07 14.55 16.15
N LEU A 73 -10.33 15.21 17.28
CA LEU A 73 -10.11 16.64 17.49
C LEU A 73 -8.98 16.99 18.50
N ASP A 74 -8.16 16.03 18.94
CA ASP A 74 -7.10 16.29 19.93
C ASP A 74 -5.85 16.93 19.25
N PRO A 75 -5.44 18.15 19.63
CA PRO A 75 -4.29 18.85 19.02
C PRO A 75 -2.94 18.17 19.25
N SER A 76 -2.81 17.27 20.23
CA SER A 76 -1.53 16.56 20.49
C SER A 76 -1.10 15.65 19.33
N TRP A 77 -2.00 15.37 18.38
CA TRP A 77 -1.73 14.61 17.15
C TRP A 77 -0.97 15.38 16.08
N ASP A 78 -0.89 16.71 16.20
CA ASP A 78 -0.10 17.55 15.32
C ASP A 78 1.38 17.11 15.28
N MET A 79 1.89 16.51 16.38
CA MET A 79 3.26 15.98 16.44
C MET A 79 3.48 14.75 15.55
N LEU A 80 2.50 13.85 15.44
CA LEU A 80 2.62 12.66 14.59
C LEU A 80 2.44 13.00 13.11
N PHE A 81 1.53 13.92 12.80
CA PHE A 81 1.38 14.50 11.46
C PHE A 81 2.68 15.23 11.03
N ALA A 82 3.31 15.97 11.95
CA ALA A 82 4.61 16.61 11.72
C ALA A 82 5.75 15.58 11.57
N ARG A 83 5.71 14.45 12.26
CA ARG A 83 6.74 13.40 12.21
C ARG A 83 6.64 12.50 10.97
N GLN A 84 5.44 12.22 10.48
CA GLN A 84 5.20 11.47 9.24
C GLN A 84 5.41 12.31 7.97
N GLY A 85 5.60 13.61 8.11
CA GLY A 85 5.82 14.54 7.01
C GLY A 85 4.51 14.82 6.28
N SER A 86 4.02 16.05 6.39
CA SER A 86 2.84 16.51 5.66
C SER A 86 2.93 16.31 4.13
N TRP A 87 4.16 16.20 3.61
CA TRP A 87 4.52 15.82 2.23
C TRP A 87 3.76 14.62 1.69
N ASP A 88 3.47 13.65 2.57
CA ASP A 88 2.89 12.38 2.16
C ASP A 88 1.44 12.49 1.68
N PHE A 89 0.77 13.62 1.95
CA PHE A 89 -0.61 13.91 1.56
C PHE A 89 -0.71 14.77 0.28
N TYR A 90 0.29 15.61 -0.01
CA TYR A 90 0.17 16.63 -1.05
C TYR A 90 0.25 16.07 -2.48
N ASN A 91 0.82 14.88 -2.64
CA ASN A 91 1.19 14.33 -3.97
C ASN A 91 0.33 13.12 -4.33
N LYS A 92 -0.92 13.13 -3.87
CA LYS A 92 -1.84 11.99 -3.87
C LYS A 92 -3.16 12.41 -4.46
N THR A 93 -3.73 11.54 -5.30
CA THR A 93 -5.03 11.81 -5.91
C THR A 93 -6.17 11.63 -4.91
N ALA A 94 -6.12 10.59 -4.08
CA ALA A 94 -7.16 10.32 -3.08
C ALA A 94 -6.62 9.57 -1.83
N PRO A 95 -7.21 9.78 -0.65
CA PRO A 95 -7.03 8.91 0.50
C PRO A 95 -7.82 7.61 0.37
N PHE A 96 -7.25 6.53 0.89
CA PHE A 96 -7.84 5.21 1.02
C PHE A 96 -8.00 4.93 2.52
N TYR A 97 -9.21 5.10 3.01
CA TYR A 97 -9.58 4.77 4.39
C TYR A 97 -9.83 3.27 4.48
N ILE A 98 -8.97 2.56 5.20
CA ILE A 98 -9.13 1.13 5.45
C ILE A 98 -9.84 0.97 6.80
N PHE A 99 -10.99 0.31 6.77
CA PHE A 99 -11.95 0.27 7.86
C PHE A 99 -12.16 -1.17 8.34
N SER A 100 -12.11 -1.38 9.66
CA SER A 100 -12.51 -2.64 10.30
C SER A 100 -13.75 -2.40 11.18
N PRO A 101 -14.96 -2.89 10.81
CA PRO A 101 -16.13 -2.87 11.67
C PRO A 101 -15.87 -3.55 13.01
N ALA A 102 -16.40 -2.93 14.05
CA ALA A 102 -16.27 -3.32 15.45
C ALA A 102 -16.90 -4.68 15.81
N ASP A 103 -17.71 -5.28 14.93
CA ASP A 103 -18.62 -6.37 15.28
C ASP A 103 -17.97 -7.77 15.31
N ASP A 104 -16.80 -7.97 14.69
CA ASP A 104 -16.25 -9.33 14.47
C ASP A 104 -15.00 -9.66 15.31
N LEU A 105 -14.68 -8.88 16.33
CA LEU A 105 -13.62 -9.21 17.31
C LEU A 105 -14.10 -10.23 18.36
N GLU A 106 -14.73 -11.32 17.93
CA GLU A 106 -14.83 -12.51 18.80
C GLU A 106 -13.48 -13.24 18.94
N VAL A 107 -12.47 -12.85 18.15
CA VAL A 107 -11.07 -13.27 18.32
C VAL A 107 -10.27 -12.06 18.82
N PRO A 108 -10.03 -11.93 20.14
CA PRO A 108 -9.51 -10.70 20.76
C PRO A 108 -8.07 -10.31 20.39
N GLU A 109 -7.35 -11.07 19.56
CA GLU A 109 -5.88 -10.99 19.50
C GLU A 109 -5.26 -10.85 18.08
N VAL A 110 -6.03 -10.61 17.01
CA VAL A 110 -5.46 -10.53 15.63
C VAL A 110 -5.80 -9.29 14.76
N PRO A 111 -6.37 -8.16 15.24
CA PRO A 111 -6.71 -7.04 14.33
C PRO A 111 -5.50 -6.33 13.70
N GLU A 112 -4.44 -6.05 14.46
CA GLU A 112 -3.28 -5.26 13.97
C GLU A 112 -2.51 -5.97 12.84
N VAL A 113 -2.31 -7.28 12.96
CA VAL A 113 -1.60 -8.08 11.94
C VAL A 113 -2.37 -8.10 10.62
N HIS A 114 -3.70 -7.98 10.68
CA HIS A 114 -4.54 -8.03 9.49
C HIS A 114 -4.57 -6.71 8.72
N PHE A 115 -4.46 -5.57 9.41
CA PHE A 115 -4.50 -4.26 8.77
C PHE A 115 -3.27 -4.02 7.89
N GLY A 116 -2.08 -4.19 8.48
CA GLY A 116 -0.82 -4.04 7.75
C GLY A 116 -0.70 -4.98 6.55
N LEU A 117 -1.29 -6.19 6.65
CA LEU A 117 -1.36 -7.12 5.52
C LEU A 117 -2.25 -6.60 4.38
N VAL A 118 -3.45 -6.09 4.69
CA VAL A 118 -4.36 -5.52 3.69
C VAL A 118 -3.71 -4.30 3.02
N CYS A 119 -3.06 -3.43 3.80
CA CYS A 119 -2.26 -2.32 3.29
C CYS A 119 -1.16 -2.79 2.32
N ASP A 120 -0.34 -3.78 2.71
CA ASP A 120 0.75 -4.31 1.87
C ASP A 120 0.20 -4.85 0.54
N VAL A 121 -0.87 -5.65 0.60
CA VAL A 121 -1.46 -6.30 -0.59
C VAL A 121 -2.11 -5.26 -1.51
N LEU A 122 -2.88 -4.30 -0.96
CA LEU A 122 -3.48 -3.19 -1.71
C LEU A 122 -2.43 -2.28 -2.35
N GLN A 123 -1.39 -1.91 -1.58
CA GLN A 123 -0.31 -1.06 -2.05
C GLN A 123 0.44 -1.72 -3.21
N ASN A 124 0.74 -3.03 -3.08
CA ASN A 124 1.35 -3.80 -4.16
C ASN A 124 0.48 -3.83 -5.41
N TRP A 125 -0.83 -4.03 -5.26
CA TRP A 125 -1.75 -4.04 -6.40
C TRP A 125 -1.86 -2.68 -7.09
N LEU A 126 -2.06 -1.61 -6.31
CA LEU A 126 -2.13 -0.23 -6.81
C LEU A 126 -0.82 0.19 -7.49
N TYR A 127 0.33 -0.14 -6.89
CA TYR A 127 1.63 0.18 -7.46
C TYR A 127 1.82 -0.50 -8.81
N ARG A 128 1.47 -1.79 -8.96
CA ARG A 128 1.59 -2.51 -10.23
C ARG A 128 0.70 -1.94 -11.35
N LYS A 129 -0.44 -1.36 -10.99
CA LYS A 129 -1.37 -0.76 -11.95
C LYS A 129 -0.93 0.66 -12.35
N TRP A 130 -0.37 1.40 -11.40
CA TRP A 130 0.05 2.80 -11.60
C TRP A 130 1.45 2.93 -12.19
N PHE A 131 2.42 2.16 -11.68
CA PHE A 131 3.83 2.25 -12.03
C PHE A 131 4.08 1.66 -13.43
N ARG A 132 4.77 2.44 -14.26
CA ARG A 132 5.25 2.05 -15.58
C ARG A 132 6.77 2.00 -15.53
N PRO A 133 7.39 0.81 -15.59
CA PRO A 133 8.84 0.67 -15.57
C PRO A 133 9.53 1.65 -16.50
N TYR A 134 10.56 2.34 -16.00
CA TYR A 134 11.31 3.39 -16.70
C TYR A 134 10.53 4.63 -17.15
N ARG A 135 9.20 4.58 -17.20
CA ARG A 135 8.37 5.64 -17.79
C ARG A 135 7.62 6.48 -16.78
N SER A 136 7.43 6.00 -15.56
CA SER A 136 6.82 6.80 -14.49
C SER A 136 7.76 7.91 -14.04
N GLU A 137 7.25 9.13 -13.93
CA GLU A 137 7.90 10.20 -13.16
C GLU A 137 7.83 9.84 -11.67
N LEU A 138 8.95 9.91 -10.98
CA LEU A 138 9.06 9.53 -9.56
C LEU A 138 9.48 10.71 -8.67
N GLU A 139 9.84 11.81 -9.31
CA GLU A 139 10.09 13.13 -8.78
C GLU A 139 8.94 13.60 -7.89
N GLY A 140 9.21 13.78 -6.60
CA GLY A 140 8.22 14.22 -5.63
C GLY A 140 7.31 13.10 -5.13
N ASP A 141 7.72 11.85 -5.30
CA ASP A 141 7.02 10.66 -4.80
C ASP A 141 5.54 10.60 -5.21
N PRO A 142 5.17 10.86 -6.48
CA PRO A 142 3.79 10.83 -6.92
C PRO A 142 3.26 9.41 -6.75
N PHE A 143 1.98 9.31 -6.36
CA PHE A 143 1.27 8.03 -6.25
C PHE A 143 -0.22 8.33 -6.11
N ILE A 144 -1.08 7.45 -6.64
CA ILE A 144 -2.52 7.71 -6.68
C ILE A 144 -3.19 7.72 -5.29
N ALA A 145 -2.63 7.00 -4.32
CA ALA A 145 -3.28 6.68 -3.05
C ALA A 145 -2.48 7.11 -1.80
N LYS A 146 -3.19 7.54 -0.76
CA LYS A 146 -2.67 7.59 0.63
C LYS A 146 -3.51 6.71 1.54
N PHE A 147 -2.93 5.64 2.08
CA PHE A 147 -3.63 4.79 3.04
C PHE A 147 -3.77 5.48 4.39
N ILE A 148 -4.96 5.39 4.98
CA ILE A 148 -5.30 5.94 6.30
C ILE A 148 -6.07 4.87 7.06
N GLY A 149 -5.54 4.49 8.23
CA GLY A 149 -6.08 3.45 9.10
C GLY A 149 -6.46 4.03 10.44
N PRO A 150 -7.66 4.60 10.62
CA PRO A 150 -8.08 5.17 11.91
C PRO A 150 -7.80 4.22 13.09
N ASP A 151 -7.17 4.76 14.14
CA ASP A 151 -6.79 3.99 15.34
C ASP A 151 -8.01 3.72 16.23
N GLY A 152 -8.02 2.55 16.84
CA GLY A 152 -9.08 2.11 17.74
C GLY A 152 -10.35 1.64 17.04
N MET A 153 -11.32 1.23 17.86
CA MET A 153 -12.60 0.75 17.37
C MET A 153 -13.46 1.93 16.92
N LEU A 154 -13.62 2.10 15.62
CA LEU A 154 -14.57 3.08 15.09
C LEU A 154 -15.99 2.79 15.62
N PRO A 155 -16.83 3.82 15.78
CA PRO A 155 -18.23 3.66 16.09
C PRO A 155 -18.88 2.64 15.17
N ARG A 156 -19.73 1.77 15.74
CA ARG A 156 -20.53 0.82 14.95
C ARG A 156 -21.36 1.60 13.93
N CYS A 157 -21.02 1.41 12.66
CA CYS A 157 -21.78 1.97 11.57
C CYS A 157 -22.93 1.03 11.25
N THR A 158 -24.16 1.47 11.47
CA THR A 158 -25.36 0.65 11.22
C THR A 158 -25.79 0.66 9.76
N SER A 159 -25.17 1.50 8.94
CA SER A 159 -25.44 1.64 7.50
C SER A 159 -24.24 2.20 6.74
N ALA A 160 -24.22 1.98 5.42
CA ALA A 160 -23.24 2.61 4.53
C ALA A 160 -23.24 4.14 4.66
N GLY A 161 -24.41 4.77 4.84
CA GLY A 161 -24.51 6.21 5.03
C GLY A 161 -23.80 6.69 6.31
N SER A 162 -24.03 6.02 7.43
CA SER A 162 -23.34 6.36 8.70
C SER A 162 -21.82 6.18 8.61
N LEU A 163 -21.35 5.19 7.84
CA LEU A 163 -19.92 4.97 7.57
C LEU A 163 -19.34 6.12 6.75
N VAL A 164 -20.03 6.52 5.68
CA VAL A 164 -19.58 7.64 4.83
C VAL A 164 -19.55 8.95 5.64
N ASP A 165 -20.58 9.25 6.43
CA ASP A 165 -20.61 10.43 7.29
C ASP A 165 -19.43 10.49 8.27
N LEU A 166 -19.07 9.35 8.86
CA LEU A 166 -17.92 9.21 9.74
C LEU A 166 -16.60 9.52 9.01
N ILE A 167 -16.40 8.88 7.85
CA ILE A 167 -15.21 9.11 7.02
C ILE A 167 -15.12 10.55 6.53
N LEU A 168 -16.25 11.20 6.18
CA LEU A 168 -16.24 12.60 5.79
C LEU A 168 -15.81 13.53 6.92
N GLY A 169 -16.22 13.24 8.16
CA GLY A 169 -15.75 13.99 9.33
C GLY A 169 -14.25 13.84 9.54
N LEU A 170 -13.76 12.59 9.47
CA LEU A 170 -12.34 12.30 9.56
C LEU A 170 -11.53 12.96 8.43
N HIS A 171 -12.04 12.88 7.21
CA HIS A 171 -11.38 13.43 6.03
C HIS A 171 -11.28 14.95 6.05
N ALA A 172 -12.34 15.64 6.49
CA ALA A 172 -12.30 17.08 6.72
C ALA A 172 -11.20 17.44 7.72
N HIS A 173 -11.12 16.71 8.84
CA HIS A 173 -10.07 16.93 9.85
C HIS A 173 -8.65 16.71 9.28
N VAL A 174 -8.42 15.62 8.54
CA VAL A 174 -7.13 15.34 7.87
C VAL A 174 -6.76 16.48 6.92
N CYS A 175 -7.70 16.97 6.13
CA CYS A 175 -7.46 18.08 5.22
C CYS A 175 -7.12 19.38 5.97
N ASP A 176 -7.83 19.68 7.05
CA ASP A 176 -7.59 20.87 7.85
C ASP A 176 -6.22 20.83 8.54
N GLN A 177 -5.81 19.67 9.07
CA GLN A 177 -4.46 19.47 9.63
C GLN A 177 -3.36 19.60 8.58
N ALA A 178 -3.55 19.01 7.39
CA ALA A 178 -2.61 19.14 6.29
C ALA A 178 -2.43 20.61 5.86
N GLU A 179 -3.52 21.39 5.81
CA GLU A 179 -3.48 22.81 5.49
C GLU A 179 -2.88 23.67 6.61
N ALA A 180 -3.15 23.33 7.88
CA ALA A 180 -2.52 24.01 9.02
C ALA A 180 -1.00 23.79 9.02
N SER A 181 -0.56 22.55 8.80
CA SER A 181 0.87 22.19 8.68
C SER A 181 1.54 22.95 7.53
N ARG A 182 0.83 23.10 6.40
CA ARG A 182 1.33 23.87 5.25
C ARG A 182 1.61 25.33 5.61
N ARG A 183 0.68 26.00 6.30
CA ARG A 183 0.84 27.41 6.69
C ARG A 183 2.06 27.61 7.59
N ALA A 184 2.41 26.62 8.40
CA ALA A 184 3.57 26.66 9.28
C ALA A 184 4.90 26.40 8.53
N ALA A 185 4.90 25.59 7.47
CA ALA A 185 6.12 25.08 6.84
C ALA A 185 6.35 25.54 5.38
N SER A 186 5.48 26.41 4.83
CA SER A 186 5.55 26.90 3.43
C SER A 186 5.66 25.77 2.39
N THR A 187 4.95 24.66 2.62
CA THR A 187 4.98 23.47 1.77
C THR A 187 3.95 23.51 0.64
N ASP A 188 4.02 22.50 -0.24
CA ASP A 188 3.07 22.30 -1.33
C ASP A 188 1.61 22.21 -0.84
N ARG A 189 0.67 22.49 -1.74
CA ARG A 189 -0.78 22.45 -1.47
C ARG A 189 -1.32 21.04 -1.64
N LEU A 190 -2.33 20.68 -0.84
CA LEU A 190 -3.10 19.45 -1.11
C LEU A 190 -3.68 19.51 -2.52
N GLN A 191 -3.57 18.40 -3.25
CA GLN A 191 -4.25 18.26 -4.52
C GLN A 191 -5.77 18.47 -4.30
N PRO A 192 -6.43 19.29 -5.14
CA PRO A 192 -7.87 19.48 -5.06
C PRO A 192 -8.65 18.15 -5.12
N SER A 193 -8.19 17.18 -5.92
CA SER A 193 -8.79 15.84 -5.99
C SER A 193 -8.73 15.10 -4.65
N PHE A 194 -7.64 15.26 -3.89
CA PHE A 194 -7.47 14.62 -2.59
C PHE A 194 -8.55 15.05 -1.60
N ARG A 195 -8.98 16.31 -1.67
CA ARG A 195 -10.05 16.87 -0.83
C ARG A 195 -11.45 16.50 -1.34
N ALA A 196 -11.56 16.27 -2.64
CA ALA A 196 -12.85 16.09 -3.32
C ALA A 196 -13.32 14.63 -3.32
N VAL A 197 -12.40 13.66 -3.28
CA VAL A 197 -12.69 12.23 -3.38
C VAL A 197 -11.98 11.47 -2.27
N ALA A 198 -12.68 10.51 -1.67
CA ALA A 198 -12.10 9.52 -0.76
C ALA A 198 -12.52 8.11 -1.17
N ILE A 199 -11.64 7.13 -0.93
CA ILE A 199 -11.94 5.71 -1.09
C ILE A 199 -12.11 5.08 0.28
N ILE A 200 -13.15 4.26 0.45
CA ILE A 200 -13.35 3.44 1.65
C ILE A 200 -13.16 1.98 1.28
N VAL A 201 -12.28 1.31 2.00
CA VAL A 201 -11.98 -0.12 1.90
C VAL A 201 -12.46 -0.79 3.19
N ILE A 202 -13.37 -1.75 3.09
CA ILE A 202 -13.79 -2.55 4.23
C ILE A 202 -12.84 -3.76 4.33
N GLN A 203 -12.03 -3.80 5.38
CA GLN A 203 -10.93 -4.75 5.54
C GLN A 203 -11.35 -6.23 5.39
N GLN A 204 -12.54 -6.59 5.87
CA GLN A 204 -13.07 -7.96 5.83
C GLN A 204 -13.25 -8.47 4.41
N ASP A 205 -13.64 -7.59 3.48
CA ASP A 205 -13.84 -7.97 2.08
C ASP A 205 -12.51 -8.44 1.45
N TYR A 206 -11.38 -8.07 2.06
CA TYR A 206 -10.01 -8.30 1.59
C TYR A 206 -9.30 -9.42 2.34
N ALA A 207 -9.92 -10.01 3.37
CA ALA A 207 -9.22 -10.84 4.35
C ALA A 207 -8.51 -12.07 3.75
N ASP A 208 -9.09 -12.66 2.70
CA ASP A 208 -8.60 -13.88 2.09
C ASP A 208 -7.95 -13.65 0.71
N CYS A 209 -7.78 -12.40 0.28
CA CYS A 209 -7.44 -12.07 -1.11
C CYS A 209 -5.94 -12.09 -1.35
N ASP A 210 -5.51 -12.62 -2.50
CA ASP A 210 -4.15 -12.42 -3.00
C ASP A 210 -4.06 -11.11 -3.77
N SER A 211 -2.84 -10.59 -3.92
CA SER A 211 -2.63 -9.36 -4.69
C SER A 211 -3.14 -9.48 -6.13
N ALA A 212 -3.20 -10.68 -6.71
CA ALA A 212 -3.74 -10.91 -8.05
C ALA A 212 -5.27 -10.74 -8.14
N ASP A 213 -6.00 -10.94 -7.03
CA ASP A 213 -7.46 -11.08 -7.00
C ASP A 213 -8.16 -9.84 -6.40
N LEU A 214 -7.42 -8.75 -6.20
CA LEU A 214 -7.97 -7.54 -5.58
C LEU A 214 -8.88 -6.73 -6.49
N GLY A 215 -8.70 -6.82 -7.81
CA GLY A 215 -9.42 -5.97 -8.77
C GLY A 215 -10.94 -6.01 -8.62
N PRO A 216 -11.57 -7.20 -8.57
CA PRO A 216 -13.01 -7.34 -8.37
C PRO A 216 -13.53 -6.96 -6.96
N LYS A 217 -12.64 -6.68 -6.00
CA LYS A 217 -13.05 -6.49 -4.60
C LYS A 217 -13.77 -5.16 -4.40
N PRO A 218 -14.78 -5.12 -3.53
CA PRO A 218 -15.60 -3.93 -3.36
C PRO A 218 -14.84 -2.81 -2.64
N VAL A 219 -15.16 -1.57 -3.01
CA VAL A 219 -14.79 -0.33 -2.33
C VAL A 219 -15.94 0.66 -2.45
N TYR A 220 -15.93 1.70 -1.62
CA TYR A 220 -16.76 2.89 -1.86
C TYR A 220 -15.91 4.02 -2.41
N ILE A 221 -16.40 4.68 -3.47
CA ILE A 221 -15.88 5.97 -3.91
C ILE A 221 -16.81 7.03 -3.36
N VAL A 222 -16.28 7.96 -2.57
CA VAL A 222 -17.03 9.04 -1.92
C VAL A 222 -16.63 10.37 -2.54
N ARG A 223 -17.61 11.12 -3.06
CA ARG A 223 -17.48 12.54 -3.34
C ARG A 223 -17.83 13.33 -2.08
N THR A 224 -16.87 14.13 -1.61
CA THR A 224 -16.98 14.85 -0.34
C THR A 224 -17.83 16.12 -0.41
N GLY A 225 -18.18 16.56 -1.63
CA GLY A 225 -18.83 17.83 -1.89
C GLY A 225 -17.87 19.03 -1.90
N VAL A 226 -16.56 18.81 -1.74
CA VAL A 226 -15.54 19.85 -1.92
C VAL A 226 -15.12 19.90 -3.39
N GLU A 227 -15.46 20.99 -4.09
CA GLU A 227 -15.14 21.14 -5.52
C GLU A 227 -14.16 22.29 -5.82
N THR A 228 -13.73 23.01 -4.79
CA THR A 228 -12.83 24.16 -4.94
C THR A 228 -11.47 23.74 -5.50
N GLY A 229 -11.09 24.32 -6.65
CA GLY A 229 -9.78 24.13 -7.28
C GLY A 229 -9.69 22.96 -8.24
N LEU A 230 -10.77 22.20 -8.45
CA LEU A 230 -10.82 21.16 -9.48
C LEU A 230 -10.92 21.77 -10.89
N SER A 231 -10.40 21.04 -11.87
CA SER A 231 -10.51 21.41 -13.29
C SER A 231 -11.95 21.42 -13.80
N ALA A 232 -12.78 20.54 -13.25
CA ALA A 232 -14.21 20.41 -13.53
C ALA A 232 -14.92 19.65 -12.40
N PRO A 233 -16.27 19.78 -12.27
CA PRO A 233 -17.03 18.96 -11.33
C PRO A 233 -16.74 17.46 -11.51
N ILE A 234 -16.75 16.73 -10.42
CA ILE A 234 -16.60 15.27 -10.44
C ILE A 234 -17.99 14.68 -10.57
N THR A 235 -18.20 13.69 -11.44
CA THR A 235 -19.47 12.96 -11.51
C THR A 235 -19.17 11.46 -11.55
N PHE A 236 -20.18 10.62 -11.29
CA PHE A 236 -20.05 9.17 -11.43
C PHE A 236 -20.55 8.67 -12.80
N ASP A 237 -20.78 9.57 -13.76
CA ASP A 237 -21.34 9.22 -15.07
C ASP A 237 -20.40 8.28 -15.84
N SER A 238 -19.08 8.44 -15.67
CA SER A 238 -18.06 7.59 -16.31
C SER A 238 -18.03 6.15 -15.79
N ILE A 239 -18.62 5.90 -14.62
CA ILE A 239 -18.66 4.58 -13.97
C ILE A 239 -20.09 4.09 -13.74
N ALA A 240 -21.08 4.77 -14.30
CA ALA A 240 -22.49 4.42 -14.16
C ALA A 240 -22.81 3.06 -14.82
N GLY A 241 -23.93 2.45 -14.41
CA GLY A 241 -24.40 1.16 -14.91
C GLY A 241 -24.04 -0.01 -14.00
N ASP A 242 -23.81 -1.20 -14.59
CA ASP A 242 -23.64 -2.47 -13.87
C ASP A 242 -22.40 -2.51 -12.94
N ALA A 243 -21.48 -1.55 -13.09
CA ALA A 243 -20.32 -1.42 -12.23
C ALA A 243 -20.64 -0.86 -10.84
N VAL A 244 -21.79 -0.21 -10.66
CA VAL A 244 -22.25 0.35 -9.38
C VAL A 244 -23.25 -0.59 -8.74
N THR A 245 -22.91 -1.07 -7.54
CA THR A 245 -23.72 -2.02 -6.77
C THR A 245 -24.53 -1.39 -5.64
N ASP A 246 -24.16 -0.18 -5.24
CA ASP A 246 -24.87 0.60 -4.23
C ASP A 246 -24.63 2.09 -4.48
N TYR A 247 -25.63 2.91 -4.16
CA TYR A 247 -25.60 4.36 -4.35
C TYR A 247 -26.21 5.04 -3.13
N VAL A 248 -25.40 5.83 -2.43
CA VAL A 248 -25.77 6.49 -1.17
C VAL A 248 -25.60 7.99 -1.31
N VAL A 249 -26.59 8.74 -0.87
CA VAL A 249 -26.55 10.21 -0.81
C VAL A 249 -26.84 10.66 0.60
N GLY A 250 -26.09 11.65 1.06
CA GLY A 250 -26.37 12.31 2.32
C GLY A 250 -26.03 13.79 2.27
N VAL A 251 -26.35 14.47 3.36
CA VAL A 251 -26.07 15.90 3.54
C VAL A 251 -25.40 16.07 4.89
N LYS A 252 -24.22 16.69 4.89
CA LYS A 252 -23.47 17.00 6.10
C LYS A 252 -22.96 18.44 6.02
N ASP A 253 -23.19 19.22 7.07
CA ASP A 253 -22.78 20.64 7.15
C ASP A 253 -23.23 21.49 5.95
N GLY A 254 -24.44 21.22 5.44
CA GLY A 254 -25.01 21.91 4.28
C GLY A 254 -24.39 21.52 2.93
N LYS A 255 -23.48 20.54 2.89
CA LYS A 255 -22.88 19.99 1.67
C LYS A 255 -23.47 18.62 1.37
N THR A 256 -23.89 18.42 0.12
CA THR A 256 -24.31 17.11 -0.37
C THR A 256 -23.08 16.28 -0.68
N TRP A 257 -23.04 15.07 -0.14
CA TRP A 257 -22.05 14.06 -0.49
C TRP A 257 -22.74 12.90 -1.20
N THR A 258 -22.00 12.21 -2.04
CA THR A 258 -22.49 11.02 -2.76
C THR A 258 -21.44 9.93 -2.70
N ALA A 259 -21.85 8.71 -2.42
CA ALA A 259 -20.97 7.54 -2.41
C ALA A 259 -21.51 6.44 -3.29
N VAL A 260 -20.62 5.72 -3.98
CA VAL A 260 -20.97 4.55 -4.79
C VAL A 260 -20.13 3.36 -4.39
N ARG A 261 -20.75 2.18 -4.28
CA ARG A 261 -20.03 0.92 -4.09
C ARG A 261 -19.72 0.29 -5.43
N THR A 262 -18.45 0.03 -5.70
CA THR A 262 -17.97 -0.57 -6.96
C THR A 262 -16.75 -1.45 -6.72
N SER A 263 -16.22 -2.07 -7.76
CA SER A 263 -14.96 -2.82 -7.74
C SER A 263 -13.74 -1.90 -7.60
N LEU A 264 -12.65 -2.42 -7.03
CA LEU A 264 -11.38 -1.72 -6.93
C LEU A 264 -10.78 -1.40 -8.31
N ASP A 265 -10.96 -2.27 -9.31
CA ASP A 265 -10.57 -1.98 -10.71
C ASP A 265 -11.27 -0.72 -11.24
N THR A 266 -12.59 -0.61 -11.03
CA THR A 266 -13.38 0.55 -11.46
C THR A 266 -12.96 1.81 -10.71
N ALA A 267 -12.74 1.71 -9.40
CA ALA A 267 -12.26 2.83 -8.60
C ALA A 267 -10.86 3.30 -9.02
N PHE A 268 -9.95 2.37 -9.31
CA PHE A 268 -8.62 2.71 -9.80
C PHE A 268 -8.66 3.41 -11.16
N ALA A 269 -9.48 2.90 -12.10
CA ALA A 269 -9.68 3.53 -13.41
C ALA A 269 -10.24 4.95 -13.25
N PHE A 270 -11.27 5.11 -12.43
CA PHE A 270 -11.87 6.42 -12.11
C PHE A 270 -10.85 7.42 -11.54
N LEU A 271 -10.04 7.00 -10.56
CA LEU A 271 -9.00 7.86 -9.99
C LEU A 271 -7.90 8.19 -10.99
N THR A 272 -7.56 7.25 -11.88
CA THR A 272 -6.54 7.45 -12.91
C THR A 272 -7.01 8.48 -13.93
N ASP A 273 -8.26 8.39 -14.38
CA ASP A 273 -8.87 9.37 -15.28
C ASP A 273 -8.98 10.74 -14.61
N LEU A 274 -9.35 10.78 -13.33
CA LEU A 274 -9.38 12.01 -12.55
C LEU A 274 -7.98 12.64 -12.47
N GLN A 275 -6.95 11.86 -12.12
CA GLN A 275 -5.57 12.33 -12.07
C GLN A 275 -5.14 12.90 -13.42
N GLN A 276 -5.34 12.16 -14.52
CA GLN A 276 -4.99 12.61 -15.87
C GLN A 276 -5.71 13.89 -16.27
N ARG A 277 -6.99 14.03 -15.90
CA ARG A 277 -7.78 15.23 -16.16
C ARG A 277 -7.21 16.45 -15.43
N GLU A 278 -6.90 16.31 -14.15
CA GLU A 278 -6.32 17.41 -13.36
C GLU A 278 -4.89 17.75 -13.86
N GLU A 279 -4.09 16.74 -14.21
CA GLU A 279 -2.75 16.93 -14.80
C GLU A 279 -2.81 17.63 -16.16
N ALA A 280 -3.80 17.33 -16.99
CA ALA A 280 -3.99 18.01 -18.27
C ALA A 280 -4.39 19.49 -18.10
N ALA A 281 -5.12 19.82 -17.03
CA ALA A 281 -5.57 21.17 -16.76
C ALA A 281 -4.50 22.04 -16.05
N PHE A 282 -3.73 21.44 -15.14
CA PHE A 282 -2.84 22.17 -14.23
C PHE A 282 -1.36 21.75 -14.29
N GLY A 283 -1.04 20.68 -15.01
CA GLY A 283 0.27 20.04 -15.01
C GLY A 283 0.41 19.00 -13.89
N VAL A 284 1.54 18.30 -13.88
CA VAL A 284 1.84 17.26 -12.87
C VAL A 284 2.00 17.90 -11.49
N HIS A 285 1.25 17.43 -10.50
CA HIS A 285 1.34 17.88 -9.11
C HIS A 285 2.04 16.84 -8.21
N PRO A 286 2.91 17.26 -7.28
CA PRO A 286 3.22 18.64 -6.92
C PRO A 286 4.15 19.27 -7.96
N ILE A 287 3.87 20.52 -8.28
CA ILE A 287 4.91 21.38 -8.81
C ILE A 287 5.51 21.98 -7.56
N ARG A 288 6.54 21.36 -6.97
CA ARG A 288 7.48 22.22 -6.23
C ARG A 288 7.93 23.24 -7.26
N GLU A 289 7.80 24.53 -6.95
CA GLU A 289 8.55 25.53 -7.70
C GLU A 289 9.97 25.01 -7.76
N ARG A 290 10.41 24.64 -8.97
CA ARG A 290 11.80 24.32 -9.24
C ARG A 290 12.56 25.45 -8.56
N THR A 291 13.34 25.16 -7.52
CA THR A 291 14.28 26.17 -7.07
C THR A 291 15.13 26.54 -8.28
N PRO A 292 15.77 27.70 -8.33
CA PRO A 292 16.72 28.01 -9.40
C PRO A 292 17.79 26.91 -9.59
N GLU A 293 18.02 26.06 -8.57
CA GLU A 293 18.84 24.84 -8.61
C GLU A 293 18.12 23.55 -9.05
N GLY A 294 16.82 23.58 -9.31
CA GLY A 294 16.09 22.70 -10.24
C GLY A 294 16.04 21.20 -9.98
N MET A 295 16.59 20.69 -8.88
CA MET A 295 16.67 19.25 -8.63
C MET A 295 15.89 18.85 -7.37
N PHE A 296 15.14 17.76 -7.47
CA PHE A 296 15.08 16.83 -6.35
C PHE A 296 16.52 16.42 -6.10
N HIS A 297 17.22 17.16 -5.25
CA HIS A 297 18.60 16.84 -4.94
C HIS A 297 18.50 15.52 -4.18
N TYR A 298 18.75 14.43 -4.89
CA TYR A 298 19.10 13.14 -4.34
C TYR A 298 20.63 13.18 -4.29
N PRO A 299 21.27 13.82 -3.30
CA PRO A 299 22.71 14.06 -3.33
C PRO A 299 23.48 12.73 -3.29
N HIS A 300 22.82 11.66 -2.84
CA HIS A 300 23.32 10.29 -2.96
C HIS A 300 23.37 9.79 -4.40
N LEU A 301 22.44 10.16 -5.30
CA LEU A 301 22.52 9.75 -6.71
C LEU A 301 23.76 10.33 -7.40
N GLU A 302 24.17 11.54 -7.06
CA GLU A 302 25.44 12.13 -7.54
C GLU A 302 26.64 11.31 -7.07
N LYS A 303 26.66 10.96 -5.78
CA LYS A 303 27.71 10.08 -5.22
C LYS A 303 27.79 8.76 -5.98
N TYR A 304 26.64 8.13 -6.28
CA TYR A 304 26.58 6.89 -7.04
C TYR A 304 27.03 7.08 -8.50
N ALA A 305 26.65 8.19 -9.14
CA ALA A 305 27.09 8.49 -10.50
C ALA A 305 28.63 8.61 -10.56
N HIS A 306 29.22 9.37 -9.64
CA HIS A 306 30.66 9.52 -9.55
C HIS A 306 31.39 8.22 -9.23
N SER A 307 30.85 7.37 -8.34
CA SER A 307 31.45 6.07 -8.05
C SER A 307 31.42 5.11 -9.26
N MET A 308 30.54 5.36 -10.23
CA MET A 308 30.47 4.62 -11.50
C MET A 308 31.28 5.27 -12.64
N GLY A 309 32.06 6.32 -12.34
CA GLY A 309 32.91 7.00 -13.31
C GLY A 309 32.22 8.11 -14.10
N TRP A 310 31.13 8.70 -13.58
CA TRP A 310 30.57 9.93 -14.14
C TRP A 310 31.50 11.12 -13.87
N GLU A 311 31.92 11.79 -14.95
CA GLU A 311 32.81 12.95 -14.89
C GLU A 311 32.02 14.27 -14.95
N GLY A 312 32.40 15.23 -14.08
CA GLY A 312 31.78 16.55 -14.02
C GLY A 312 30.40 16.56 -13.35
N ASP A 313 29.72 17.71 -13.42
CA ASP A 313 28.43 17.89 -12.76
C ASP A 313 27.37 16.95 -13.35
N LEU A 314 26.62 16.27 -12.47
CA LEU A 314 25.53 15.39 -12.87
C LEU A 314 24.35 16.21 -13.40
N LYS A 315 24.37 16.48 -14.70
CA LYS A 315 23.24 17.12 -15.41
C LYS A 315 22.29 16.05 -15.92
N LEU A 316 21.40 15.57 -15.05
CA LEU A 316 20.29 14.72 -15.46
C LEU A 316 19.29 15.53 -16.27
N GLU A 317 18.63 14.86 -17.22
CA GLU A 317 17.43 15.43 -17.84
C GLU A 317 16.38 15.71 -16.75
N THR A 318 15.52 16.70 -16.98
CA THR A 318 14.60 17.22 -15.95
C THR A 318 13.61 16.20 -15.41
N THR A 319 13.44 15.07 -16.08
CA THR A 319 12.50 13.99 -15.76
C THR A 319 13.21 12.63 -15.85
N SER A 320 13.07 11.81 -14.80
CA SER A 320 13.71 10.50 -14.70
C SER A 320 13.13 9.46 -15.65
N SER A 321 11.97 9.73 -16.25
CA SER A 321 11.38 8.87 -17.29
C SER A 321 12.22 8.77 -18.57
N GLY A 322 13.11 9.74 -18.82
CA GLY A 322 13.97 9.80 -20.01
C GLY A 322 15.36 9.18 -19.82
N TRP A 323 15.72 8.76 -18.60
CA TRP A 323 17.10 8.34 -18.30
C TRP A 323 17.50 7.02 -18.95
N VAL A 324 16.53 6.14 -19.22
CA VAL A 324 16.80 4.78 -19.70
C VAL A 324 16.53 4.68 -21.20
N ASP A 325 17.56 4.28 -21.93
CA ASP A 325 17.42 3.86 -23.32
C ASP A 325 16.71 2.49 -23.37
N MET A 326 15.42 2.50 -23.72
CA MET A 326 14.61 1.27 -23.78
C MET A 326 14.96 0.36 -24.96
N ASP A 327 15.72 0.82 -25.96
CA ASP A 327 16.22 -0.06 -27.02
C ASP A 327 17.37 -0.93 -26.49
N LEU A 328 18.16 -0.39 -25.55
CA LEU A 328 19.23 -1.14 -24.86
C LEU A 328 18.71 -1.93 -23.65
N TYR A 329 17.66 -1.44 -22.98
CA TYR A 329 17.07 -2.04 -21.79
C TYR A 329 15.56 -2.29 -22.01
N PRO A 330 15.19 -3.28 -22.83
CA PRO A 330 13.79 -3.53 -23.20
C PRO A 330 12.94 -4.10 -22.06
N GLU A 331 13.59 -4.73 -21.07
CA GLU A 331 12.93 -5.34 -19.91
C GLU A 331 13.25 -4.57 -18.63
N TRP A 332 12.29 -4.55 -17.70
CA TRP A 332 12.51 -3.94 -16.40
C TRP A 332 13.44 -4.78 -15.54
N CYS A 333 14.65 -4.27 -15.36
CA CYS A 333 15.72 -4.84 -14.53
C CYS A 333 16.37 -3.76 -13.64
N GLY A 334 17.30 -4.19 -12.78
CA GLY A 334 18.01 -3.32 -11.83
C GLY A 334 17.39 -3.30 -10.43
N ASP A 335 17.84 -2.39 -9.59
CA ASP A 335 17.49 -2.37 -8.16
C ASP A 335 15.98 -2.21 -7.92
N GLY A 336 15.32 -1.36 -8.72
CA GLY A 336 13.87 -1.15 -8.66
C GLY A 336 13.07 -2.44 -8.88
N ALA A 337 13.42 -3.20 -9.93
CA ALA A 337 12.79 -4.48 -10.25
C ALA A 337 13.03 -5.53 -9.14
N CYS A 338 14.28 -5.63 -8.65
CA CYS A 338 14.65 -6.53 -7.56
C CYS A 338 13.88 -6.21 -6.27
N PHE A 339 13.81 -4.94 -5.92
CA PHE A 339 13.15 -4.50 -4.70
C PHE A 339 11.63 -4.69 -4.76
N ASP A 340 11.00 -4.38 -5.90
CA ASP A 340 9.57 -4.63 -6.07
C ASP A 340 9.24 -6.14 -5.98
N LEU A 341 10.07 -7.01 -6.56
CA LEU A 341 9.92 -8.46 -6.40
C LEU A 341 10.04 -8.88 -4.93
N ALA A 342 10.99 -8.32 -4.18
CA ALA A 342 11.13 -8.58 -2.75
C ALA A 342 9.89 -8.14 -1.95
N MET A 343 9.31 -6.97 -2.26
CA MET A 343 8.09 -6.49 -1.61
C MET A 343 6.87 -7.38 -1.88
N ARG A 344 6.73 -7.88 -3.12
CA ARG A 344 5.68 -8.85 -3.47
C ARG A 344 5.83 -10.14 -2.67
N ASN A 345 7.04 -10.71 -2.67
CA ASN A 345 7.33 -11.95 -1.95
C ASN A 345 7.12 -11.80 -0.44
N ASN A 346 7.42 -10.61 0.12
CA ASN A 346 7.19 -10.32 1.53
C ASN A 346 5.69 -10.31 1.88
N ALA A 347 4.86 -9.61 1.08
CA ALA A 347 3.41 -9.59 1.29
C ALA A 347 2.80 -11.00 1.20
N ASP A 348 3.19 -11.79 0.19
CA ASP A 348 2.73 -13.17 0.04
C ASP A 348 3.19 -14.06 1.21
N SER A 349 4.41 -13.83 1.72
CA SER A 349 4.93 -14.52 2.90
C SER A 349 4.15 -14.17 4.16
N LYS A 350 3.90 -12.87 4.42
CA LYS A 350 3.07 -12.41 5.54
C LYS A 350 1.67 -13.00 5.48
N LYS A 351 1.07 -13.07 4.29
CA LYS A 351 -0.24 -13.71 4.09
C LYS A 351 -0.21 -15.19 4.45
N ARG A 352 0.77 -15.96 3.96
CA ARG A 352 0.92 -17.40 4.30
C ARG A 352 1.08 -17.60 5.80
N GLN A 353 1.88 -16.76 6.45
CA GLN A 353 2.06 -16.80 7.91
C GLN A 353 0.76 -16.49 8.65
N TRP A 354 0.01 -15.48 8.21
CA TRP A 354 -1.28 -15.13 8.78
C TRP A 354 -2.31 -16.25 8.62
N ALA A 355 -2.45 -16.82 7.42
CA ALA A 355 -3.35 -17.95 7.16
C ALA A 355 -3.02 -19.15 8.07
N THR A 356 -1.73 -19.43 8.28
CA THR A 356 -1.26 -20.48 9.20
C THR A 356 -1.63 -20.17 10.65
N ARG A 357 -1.42 -18.92 11.11
CA ARG A 357 -1.77 -18.49 12.48
C ARG A 357 -3.28 -18.54 12.71
N ARG A 358 -4.09 -18.03 11.78
CA ARG A 358 -5.55 -18.08 11.84
C ARG A 358 -6.06 -19.51 11.92
N THR A 359 -5.55 -20.40 11.07
CA THR A 359 -5.88 -21.84 11.10
C THR A 359 -5.56 -22.43 12.47
N ARG A 360 -4.36 -22.17 13.02
CA ARG A 360 -3.95 -22.66 14.35
C ARG A 360 -4.85 -22.14 15.48
N LEU A 361 -5.24 -20.87 15.45
CA LEU A 361 -6.15 -20.26 16.42
C LEU A 361 -7.54 -20.89 16.34
N LEU A 362 -8.09 -21.06 15.13
CA LEU A 362 -9.36 -21.75 14.93
C LEU A 362 -9.31 -23.17 15.49
N PHE A 363 -8.21 -23.91 15.28
CA PHE A 363 -8.01 -25.22 15.88
C PHE A 363 -7.97 -25.18 17.41
N GLN A 364 -7.41 -24.15 18.04
CA GLN A 364 -7.37 -24.02 19.50
C GLN A 364 -8.75 -23.71 20.11
N LEU A 365 -9.63 -23.04 19.35
CA LEU A 365 -10.97 -22.64 19.79
C LEU A 365 -12.04 -23.70 19.54
N LEU A 366 -11.76 -24.73 18.73
CA LEU A 366 -12.69 -25.84 18.52
C LEU A 366 -12.82 -26.69 19.80
N PRO A 367 -14.05 -26.96 20.31
CA PRO A 367 -14.25 -27.85 21.43
C PRO A 367 -13.93 -29.29 20.98
N PHE A 368 -12.74 -29.77 21.33
CA PHE A 368 -12.40 -31.18 21.17
C PHE A 368 -13.13 -31.99 22.23
N ASP A 369 -13.95 -32.94 21.79
CA ASP A 369 -14.53 -33.98 22.65
C ASP A 369 -13.40 -34.73 23.38
N ASP A 370 -13.60 -35.08 24.66
CA ASP A 370 -12.55 -35.56 25.58
C ASP A 370 -11.81 -36.82 25.07
N LYS A 371 -12.41 -37.54 24.12
CA LYS A 371 -11.80 -38.70 23.44
C LYS A 371 -10.66 -38.34 22.47
N CYS A 372 -10.46 -37.08 22.13
CA CYS A 372 -9.44 -36.62 21.17
C CYS A 372 -8.25 -35.89 21.82
N GLN A 373 -8.19 -35.83 23.16
CA GLN A 373 -7.08 -35.16 23.88
C GLN A 373 -5.73 -35.88 23.72
N SER A 374 -5.70 -37.17 23.38
CA SER A 374 -4.46 -37.92 23.14
C SER A 374 -3.71 -37.46 21.89
N CYS A 375 -4.37 -36.77 20.95
CA CYS A 375 -3.76 -36.27 19.70
C CYS A 375 -3.11 -34.89 19.84
N LYS A 376 -3.26 -34.19 20.97
CA LYS A 376 -2.68 -32.85 21.19
C LYS A 376 -1.14 -32.79 21.17
N ARG A 377 -0.44 -33.94 21.21
CA ARG A 377 1.04 -33.98 21.32
C ARG A 377 1.80 -34.08 19.99
N TYR A 378 1.14 -34.32 18.86
CA TYR A 378 1.84 -34.44 17.57
C TYR A 378 1.39 -33.35 16.60
N CYS A 379 2.32 -32.44 16.27
CA CYS A 379 2.13 -31.34 15.32
C CYS A 379 2.01 -31.78 13.84
N HIS A 380 1.55 -33.00 13.58
CA HIS A 380 1.19 -33.47 12.25
C HIS A 380 -0.23 -34.01 12.30
N VAL A 381 -1.18 -33.19 11.84
CA VAL A 381 -2.56 -33.61 11.63
C VAL A 381 -2.62 -34.32 10.27
N PRO A 382 -2.95 -35.62 10.21
CA PRO A 382 -3.15 -36.31 8.94
C PRO A 382 -4.31 -35.68 8.17
N SER A 383 -4.24 -35.66 6.83
CA SER A 383 -5.30 -35.14 5.93
C SER A 383 -6.67 -35.76 6.20
N GLU A 384 -6.70 -36.96 6.77
CA GLU A 384 -7.91 -37.71 7.15
C GLU A 384 -8.68 -37.04 8.30
N CYS A 385 -8.01 -36.31 9.19
CA CYS A 385 -8.67 -35.57 10.27
C CYS A 385 -9.33 -34.26 9.77
N LEU A 386 -8.82 -33.66 8.68
CA LEU A 386 -9.42 -32.47 8.06
C LEU A 386 -10.82 -32.78 7.50
N HIS A 387 -10.98 -33.91 6.79
CA HIS A 387 -12.28 -34.34 6.27
C HIS A 387 -13.30 -34.71 7.36
N ALA A 388 -12.84 -35.24 8.50
CA ALA A 388 -13.73 -35.56 9.61
C ALA A 388 -14.31 -34.32 10.31
N ILE A 389 -13.61 -33.18 10.25
CA ILE A 389 -14.06 -31.89 10.81
C ILE A 389 -15.07 -31.23 9.87
N GLU A 390 -14.81 -31.24 8.56
CA GLU A 390 -15.74 -30.75 7.53
C GLU A 390 -17.09 -31.49 7.52
N GLY A 391 -17.09 -32.78 7.86
CA GLY A 391 -18.32 -33.59 7.95
C GLY A 391 -19.14 -33.42 9.23
N ARG A 392 -18.59 -32.81 10.29
CA ARG A 392 -19.25 -32.67 11.61
C ARG A 392 -19.63 -31.24 11.97
N VAL A 393 -18.99 -30.25 11.36
CA VAL A 393 -19.28 -28.84 11.56
C VAL A 393 -19.90 -28.29 10.28
N LYS A 394 -21.16 -27.85 10.32
CA LYS A 394 -21.73 -27.02 9.25
C LYS A 394 -21.03 -25.67 9.28
N LEU A 395 -19.94 -25.53 8.52
CA LEU A 395 -19.34 -24.24 8.26
C LEU A 395 -20.30 -23.39 7.40
N PRO A 396 -20.43 -22.08 7.67
CA PRO A 396 -21.08 -21.14 6.77
C PRO A 396 -20.59 -21.32 5.33
N ASN A 397 -21.48 -21.15 4.33
CA ASN A 397 -21.15 -21.35 2.91
C ASN A 397 -19.97 -20.49 2.40
N SER A 398 -19.55 -19.47 3.15
CA SER A 398 -18.38 -18.62 2.87
C SER A 398 -17.02 -19.27 3.23
N LEU A 399 -16.99 -20.48 3.81
CA LEU A 399 -15.77 -21.12 4.34
C LEU A 399 -15.40 -22.44 3.64
N GLN A 400 -15.91 -22.72 2.44
CA GLN A 400 -15.42 -23.84 1.63
C GLN A 400 -14.12 -23.44 0.92
N TYR A 401 -13.00 -24.08 1.28
CA TYR A 401 -11.65 -23.73 0.81
C TYR A 401 -11.23 -24.59 -0.41
N PRO A 402 -10.96 -24.00 -1.60
CA PRO A 402 -10.56 -24.76 -2.79
C PRO A 402 -9.13 -25.35 -2.70
N TRP A 403 -8.24 -24.78 -1.89
CA TRP A 403 -6.81 -25.17 -1.85
C TRP A 403 -6.50 -26.43 -1.02
N LEU A 404 -7.50 -27.01 -0.34
CA LEU A 404 -7.34 -28.27 0.39
C LEU A 404 -7.49 -29.52 -0.51
N THR A 405 -7.92 -29.34 -1.77
CA THR A 405 -8.14 -30.46 -2.71
C THR A 405 -7.27 -30.32 -3.96
N GLY A 406 -5.95 -30.23 -3.78
CA GLY A 406 -4.99 -30.45 -4.87
C GLY A 406 -4.89 -31.94 -5.24
N PRO A 407 -4.60 -32.30 -6.51
CA PRO A 407 -4.55 -33.69 -6.95
C PRO A 407 -3.47 -34.47 -6.20
N GLN A 408 -3.87 -35.64 -5.69
CA GLN A 408 -3.00 -36.61 -5.03
C GLN A 408 -1.85 -37.01 -5.96
N SER A 409 -0.64 -36.50 -5.72
CA SER A 409 0.56 -37.17 -6.21
C SER A 409 0.81 -38.40 -5.33
N ARG A 410 0.31 -39.54 -5.79
CA ARG A 410 0.84 -40.85 -5.37
C ARG A 410 2.27 -40.92 -5.89
N ASP A 411 3.24 -40.65 -5.03
CA ASP A 411 4.53 -41.34 -4.99
C ASP A 411 5.45 -40.65 -3.99
N ARG A 412 5.57 -41.25 -2.80
CA ARG A 412 6.77 -41.22 -1.95
C ARG A 412 6.65 -42.36 -0.95
N GLN A 413 7.21 -43.50 -1.33
CA GLN A 413 7.47 -44.63 -0.46
C GLN A 413 8.35 -44.21 0.72
N CYS A 414 7.95 -44.65 1.91
CA CYS A 414 8.74 -44.67 3.12
C CYS A 414 10.06 -45.43 2.91
N MET A 415 11.18 -44.83 3.31
CA MET A 415 12.37 -45.57 3.69
C MET A 415 12.58 -45.43 5.21
N TYR A 416 12.30 -46.52 5.90
CA TYR A 416 12.78 -46.81 7.25
C TYR A 416 14.29 -46.95 7.23
N TYR A 417 14.99 -46.36 8.20
CA TYR A 417 16.24 -46.92 8.71
C TYR A 417 16.12 -47.04 10.22
N ALA A 418 16.14 -48.28 10.68
CA ALA A 418 16.45 -48.67 12.04
C ALA A 418 17.70 -49.55 11.99
N SER A 419 18.77 -49.07 12.62
CA SER A 419 19.82 -49.86 13.25
C SER A 419 20.52 -48.97 14.26
#